data_AF-A0A1C3N168-F1
#
_entry.id   AF-A0A1C3N168-F1
#
_cell.length_a   1.000
_cell.length_b   1.000
_cell.length_c   1.000
_cell.angle_alpha   90.00
_cell.angle_beta   90.00
_cell.angle_gamma   90.00
#
_symmetry.space_group_name_H-M   'P 1'
#
loop_
_entity.id
_entity.type
_entity.pdbx_description
1 polymer ?
#
loop_
_entity_poly.entity_id
_entity_poly.type
_entity_poly.pdbx_seq_one_letter_code
_entity_poly.pdbx_strand_id
1 'polypeptide(L)' 'MTDLTGAVWRKSTRSGGNGGNCVEVAMNLPRVVAVRDSKDSLGAVLTFRPQAWSDFISTVRGNALR' A
#
# COMPACT_ATOMS: atom_id res chain seq x y z
N MET A 1 -4.36 -6.70 15.96
CA MET A 1 -4.82 -6.25 14.62
C MET A 1 -4.61 -4.76 14.55
N THR A 2 -3.93 -4.24 13.52
CA THR A 2 -3.67 -2.80 13.39
C THR A 2 -4.99 -2.07 13.15
N ASP A 3 -5.26 -0.99 13.90
CA ASP A 3 -6.45 -0.18 13.69
C ASP A 3 -6.31 0.69 12.43
N LEU A 4 -7.24 0.50 11.49
CA LEU A 4 -7.28 1.18 10.20
C LEU A 4 -8.56 2.01 10.00
N THR A 5 -9.35 2.23 11.06
CA THR A 5 -10.69 2.85 10.98
C THR A 5 -10.66 4.25 10.33
N GLY A 6 -9.54 4.97 10.43
CA GLY A 6 -9.34 6.29 9.81
C GLY A 6 -8.58 6.28 8.48
N ALA A 7 -8.38 5.13 7.83
CA ALA A 7 -7.56 5.03 6.63
C ALA A 7 -8.20 5.75 5.43
N VAL A 8 -7.45 6.68 4.83
CA VAL A 8 -7.83 7.33 3.56
C VAL A 8 -7.09 6.61 2.44
N TRP A 9 -7.82 5.73 1.74
CA TRP A 9 -7.26 4.90 0.67
C TRP A 9 -7.09 5.69 -0.62
N ARG A 10 -5.87 5.65 -1.16
CA ARG A 10 -5.57 6.18 -2.50
C ARG A 10 -5.27 5.03 -3.45
N LYS A 11 -6.10 4.90 -4.48
CA LYS A 11 -5.91 3.93 -5.56
C LYS A 11 -4.74 4.32 -6.46
N SER A 12 -3.97 3.33 -6.91
CA SER A 12 -2.90 3.55 -7.89
C SER A 12 -3.47 3.92 -9.26
N THR A 13 -2.85 4.89 -9.95
CA THR A 13 -3.21 5.24 -11.33
C THR A 13 -2.87 4.13 -12.34
N ARG A 14 -2.07 3.15 -11.92
CA ARG A 14 -1.75 1.95 -12.71
C ARG A 14 -2.82 0.85 -12.58
N SER A 15 -3.83 1.05 -11.72
CA SER A 15 -4.98 0.16 -11.59
C SER A 15 -5.99 0.49 -12.71
N GLY A 16 -5.94 -0.25 -13.83
CA GLY A 16 -6.71 0.02 -15.06
C GLY A 16 -7.33 -1.22 -15.74
N GLY A 17 -8.19 -0.95 -16.74
CA GLY A 17 -9.30 -1.79 -17.23
C GLY A 17 -9.03 -3.11 -17.95
N ASN A 18 -7.79 -3.60 -18.05
CA ASN A 18 -7.46 -4.88 -18.69
C ASN A 18 -7.05 -5.98 -17.69
N GLY A 19 -7.67 -6.01 -16.51
CA GLY A 19 -7.39 -7.04 -15.50
C GLY A 19 -6.12 -6.82 -14.67
N GLY A 20 -5.53 -5.60 -14.70
CA GLY A 20 -4.33 -5.27 -13.94
C GLY A 20 -4.46 -5.53 -12.43
N ASN A 21 -3.31 -5.72 -11.77
CA ASN A 21 -3.22 -5.87 -10.31
C ASN A 21 -3.55 -4.51 -9.66
N CYS A 22 -4.70 -4.42 -8.98
CA CYS A 22 -5.20 -3.18 -8.42
C CYS A 22 -4.74 -3.02 -6.97
N VAL A 23 -4.11 -1.89 -6.64
CA VAL A 23 -3.56 -1.66 -5.30
C VAL A 23 -4.02 -0.31 -4.76
N GLU A 24 -4.36 -0.30 -3.47
CA GLU A 24 -4.68 0.90 -2.70
C GLU A 24 -3.71 1.05 -1.54
N VAL A 25 -3.34 2.30 -1.24
CA VAL A 25 -2.40 2.66 -0.17
C VAL A 25 -3.02 3.74 0.72
N ALA A 26 -2.89 3.58 2.04
CA ALA A 26 -3.18 4.63 3.02
C ALA A 26 -1.91 4.98 3.79
N MET A 27 -1.54 6.27 3.79
CA MET A 27 -0.36 6.82 4.48
C MET A 27 -0.72 7.88 5.51
N ASN A 28 -2.01 8.13 5.73
CA ASN A 28 -2.51 9.16 6.65
C ASN A 28 -2.60 8.67 8.11
N LEU A 29 -2.34 7.38 8.36
CA LEU A 29 -2.45 6.79 9.69
C LEU A 29 -1.17 7.05 10.50
N PRO A 30 -1.28 7.29 11.82
CA PRO A 30 -0.11 7.41 12.68
C PRO A 30 0.71 6.13 12.68
N ARG A 31 2.01 6.23 12.35
CA ARG A 31 3.00 5.15 12.43
C ARG A 31 2.74 3.92 11.56
N VAL A 32 1.79 3.99 10.63
CA VAL A 32 1.41 2.86 9.76
C VAL A 32 1.22 3.33 8.33
N VAL A 33 1.80 2.57 7.39
CA VAL A 33 1.39 2.56 5.99
C VAL A 33 0.66 1.26 5.74
N ALA A 34 -0.54 1.35 5.17
CA ALA A 34 -1.38 0.19 4.86
C ALA A 34 -1.51 0.02 3.34
N VAL A 35 -1.47 -1.24 2.88
CA VAL A 35 -1.60 -1.62 1.47
C VAL A 35 -2.61 -2.75 1.36
N ARG A 36 -3.55 -2.62 0.42
CA ARG A 36 -4.54 -3.67 0.15
C ARG A 36 -4.78 -3.87 -1.34
N ASP A 37 -5.34 -5.02 -1.67
CA ASP A 37 -5.92 -5.26 -2.99
C ASP A 37 -7.19 -4.42 -3.13
N SER A 38 -7.28 -3.62 -4.20
CA SER A 38 -8.51 -2.85 -4.44
C SER A 38 -9.69 -3.73 -4.83
N LYS A 39 -9.44 -4.95 -5.33
CA LYS A 39 -10.47 -5.91 -5.72
C LYS A 39 -11.03 -6.69 -4.52
N ASP A 40 -10.27 -6.74 -3.43
CA ASP A 40 -10.67 -7.38 -2.18
C ASP A 40 -10.48 -6.41 -1.00
N SER A 41 -11.40 -5.45 -0.90
CA SER A 41 -11.33 -4.38 0.10
C SER A 41 -11.57 -4.83 1.53
N LEU A 42 -12.13 -6.03 1.72
CA LEU A 42 -12.39 -6.69 3.00
C LEU A 42 -11.35 -7.77 3.34
N GLY A 43 -10.45 -8.07 2.42
CA GLY A 43 -9.38 -9.03 2.59
C GLY A 43 -8.24 -8.55 3.48
N ALA A 44 -7.15 -9.33 3.48
CA ALA A 44 -5.99 -9.04 4.29
C ALA A 44 -5.30 -7.72 3.87
N VAL A 45 -4.90 -6.93 4.86
CA VAL A 45 -4.18 -5.67 4.67
C VAL A 45 -2.74 -5.84 5.13
N LEU A 46 -1.79 -5.52 4.25
CA LEU A 46 -0.37 -5.45 4.61
C LEU A 46 -0.12 -4.13 5.33
N THR A 47 0.61 -4.18 6.45
CA THR A 47 0.95 -2.98 7.22
C THR A 47 2.46 -2.87 7.41
N PHE A 48 2.96 -1.65 7.27
CA PHE A 48 4.38 -1.33 7.33
C PHE A 48 4.62 -0.14 8.26
N ARG A 49 5.80 -0.10 8.90
CA ARG A 49 6.29 1.14 9.50
C ARG A 49 6.62 2.16 8.40
N PRO A 50 6.38 3.47 8.59
CA PRO A 50 6.66 4.49 7.58
C PRO A 50 8.11 4.50 7.08
N GLN A 51 9.09 4.26 7.97
CA GLN A 51 10.50 4.16 7.56
C GLN A 51 10.72 2.97 6.62
N ALA A 52 10.27 1.78 7.01
CA ALA A 52 10.39 0.57 6.18
C ALA A 52 9.70 0.72 4.81
N TRP A 53 8.57 1.42 4.76
CA TRP A 53 7.90 1.74 3.50
C TRP A 53 8.73 2.67 2.61
N SER A 54 9.32 3.73 3.17
CA SER A 54 10.21 4.64 2.44
C SER A 54 11.45 3.91 1.90
N ASP A 55 12.08 3.08 2.73
CA ASP A 55 13.27 2.30 2.36
C ASP A 55 12.96 1.31 1.24
N PHE A 56 11.82 0.62 1.34
CA PHE A 56 11.31 -0.26 0.30
C PHE A 56 11.14 0.48 -1.04
N ILE A 57 10.45 1.63 -1.04
CA ILE A 57 10.22 2.41 -2.26
C ILE A 57 11.53 2.93 -2.85
N SER A 58 12.47 3.39 -2.02
CA SER A 58 13.81 3.83 -2.46
C SER A 58 14.56 2.68 -3.15
N THR A 59 14.54 1.50 -2.55
CA THR A 59 15.21 0.29 -3.07
C THR A 59 14.61 -0.16 -4.40
N VAL A 60 13.28 -0.19 -4.51
CA VAL A 60 12.57 -0.54 -5.75
C VAL A 60 12.90 0.43 -6.88
N ARG A 61 12.89 1.74 -6.61
CA ARG A 61 13.21 2.77 -7.63
C ARG A 61 14.65 2.71 -8.10
N GLY A 62 15.58 2.42 -7.18
CA GLY A 62 17.00 2.24 -7.50
C GLY A 62 17.31 0.93 -8.24
N ASN A 63 16.30 0.09 -8.51
CA ASN A 63 16.45 -1.26 -9.05
C ASN A 63 17.44 -2.11 -8.22
N ALA A 64 17.47 -1.86 -6.91
CA ALA A 64 18.39 -2.47 -5.96
C ALA A 64 17.75 -3.63 -5.17
N LEU A 65 16.56 -4.06 -5.60
CA LEU A 65 15.97 -5.31 -5.12
C LEU A 65 16.86 -6.45 -5.61
N ARG A 66 17.52 -7.13 -4.67
CA ARG A 66 18.30 -8.34 -4.93
C ARG A 66 17.45 -9.58 -4.76
#